data_AF-A0A2E7H1Q7-F1
#
_entry.id   AF-A0A2E7H1Q7-F1
#
_cell.length_a   1.000
_cell.length_b   1.000
_cell.length_c   1.000
_cell.angle_alpha   90.00
_cell.angle_beta   90.00
_cell.angle_gamma   90.00
#
_symmetry.space_group_name_H-M   'P 1'
#
loop_
_entity.id
_entity.type
_entity.pdbx_description
1 polymer ?
#
loop_
_entity_poly.entity_id
_entity_poly.type
_entity_poly.pdbx_seq_one_letter_code
_entity_poly.pdbx_strand_id
1 'polypeptide(L)'
;MTTPLDDYETNNEKQVFVVKDQKAALAMKRAEAKAAREKYKAVVAREREEANAKRAMQRDEIKLELARIRLMQPASQKARANLAISAPAILVLLVGGFIFALTTDSIPEDSVSVASALLTLLVTGLMANLRSIISEGGPADEPNGNGHDAPKPPKKAATTPKK
;
A
#
# COMPACT_ATOMS: atom_id res chain seq x y z
N MET A 1 103.27 45.18 -37.98
CA MET A 1 102.99 44.54 -36.69
C MET A 1 102.14 45.52 -35.88
N THR A 2 100.86 45.75 -36.21
CA THR A 2 99.63 44.94 -35.97
C THR A 2 99.31 44.76 -34.48
N THR A 3 98.42 45.62 -34.00
CA THR A 3 97.63 45.55 -32.75
C THR A 3 96.68 44.34 -32.77
N PRO A 4 96.44 43.64 -31.65
CA PRO A 4 95.26 42.78 -31.51
C PRO A 4 94.11 43.57 -30.85
N LEU A 5 93.05 43.75 -31.63
CA LEU A 5 91.69 43.96 -31.17
C LEU A 5 91.07 42.56 -31.08
N ASP A 6 90.83 42.04 -29.89
CA ASP A 6 90.11 40.78 -29.71
C ASP A 6 88.90 41.02 -28.77
N ASP A 7 87.79 41.31 -29.43
CA ASP A 7 86.44 40.75 -29.25
C ASP A 7 85.90 40.50 -27.84
N TYR A 8 85.04 41.42 -27.38
CA TYR A 8 83.98 41.11 -26.43
C TYR A 8 82.90 40.27 -27.13
N GLU A 9 82.96 38.95 -26.99
CA GLU A 9 81.86 38.06 -27.37
C GLU A 9 80.59 38.43 -26.59
N THR A 10 79.66 39.09 -27.27
CA THR A 10 78.32 39.35 -26.76
C THR A 10 77.53 38.06 -26.92
N ASN A 11 77.48 37.26 -25.86
CA ASN A 11 76.76 35.99 -25.83
C ASN A 11 75.25 36.24 -25.88
N ASN A 12 74.71 36.40 -27.09
CA ASN A 12 73.30 36.66 -27.34
C ASN A 12 72.57 35.31 -27.44
N GLU A 13 72.43 34.63 -26.30
CA GLU A 13 71.53 33.50 -26.16
C GLU A 13 70.11 33.95 -26.53
N LYS A 14 69.59 33.46 -27.67
CA LYS A 14 68.19 33.66 -28.04
C LYS A 14 67.29 33.02 -26.98
N GLN A 15 66.86 33.81 -26.00
CA GLN A 15 65.83 33.43 -25.04
C GLN A 15 64.51 33.19 -25.79
N VAL A 16 64.16 31.92 -25.97
CA VAL A 16 62.83 31.51 -26.47
C VAL A 16 61.85 31.61 -25.30
N PHE A 17 61.05 32.68 -25.29
CA PHE A 17 59.93 32.80 -24.35
C PHE A 17 58.79 31.86 -24.78
N VAL A 18 58.67 30.71 -24.11
CA VAL A 18 57.47 29.86 -24.23
C VAL A 18 56.34 30.52 -23.43
N VAL A 19 55.57 31.39 -24.08
CA VAL A 19 54.36 31.98 -23.49
C VAL A 19 53.33 30.86 -23.34
N LYS A 20 53.14 30.40 -22.11
CA LYS A 20 52.08 29.43 -21.78
C LYS A 20 50.73 30.10 -21.98
N ASP A 21 50.00 29.72 -23.02
CA ASP A 21 48.65 30.26 -23.30
C ASP A 21 47.63 29.83 -22.25
N GLN A 22 47.62 30.54 -21.13
CA GLN A 22 46.71 30.28 -20.00
C GLN A 22 45.23 30.45 -20.39
N LYS A 23 44.94 31.31 -21.36
CA LYS A 23 43.57 31.52 -21.87
C LYS A 23 43.05 30.29 -22.63
N ALA A 24 43.89 29.64 -23.43
CA ALA A 24 43.52 28.43 -24.16
C ALA A 24 43.31 27.26 -23.18
N ALA A 25 44.18 27.13 -22.17
CA ALA A 25 44.02 26.12 -21.12
C ALA A 25 42.72 26.29 -20.31
N LEU A 26 42.34 27.54 -20.00
CA LEU A 26 41.09 27.83 -19.30
C LEU A 26 39.85 27.58 -20.17
N ALA A 27 39.93 27.86 -21.48
CA ALA A 27 38.87 27.54 -22.44
C ALA A 27 38.67 26.03 -22.58
N MET A 28 39.75 25.25 -22.65
CA MET A 28 39.71 23.78 -22.69
C MET A 28 39.07 23.20 -21.43
N LYS A 29 39.48 23.66 -20.23
CA LYS A 29 38.86 23.25 -18.96
C LYS A 29 37.36 23.57 -18.88
N ARG A 30 36.92 24.69 -19.47
CA ARG A 30 35.48 25.02 -19.55
C ARG A 30 34.72 24.10 -20.50
N ALA A 31 35.32 23.71 -21.63
CA ALA A 31 34.72 22.77 -22.57
C ALA A 31 34.59 21.37 -21.95
N GLU A 32 35.63 20.90 -21.26
CA GLU A 32 35.62 19.63 -20.53
C GLU A 32 34.57 19.61 -19.42
N ALA A 33 34.45 20.70 -18.65
CA ALA A 33 33.43 20.83 -17.61
C ALA A 33 31.99 20.81 -18.18
N LYS A 34 31.77 21.37 -19.37
CA LYS A 34 30.47 21.29 -20.07
C LYS A 34 30.17 19.87 -20.53
N ALA A 35 31.14 19.22 -21.18
CA ALA A 35 30.99 17.83 -21.63
C ALA A 35 30.75 16.86 -20.46
N ALA A 36 31.42 17.05 -19.33
CA ALA A 36 31.19 16.23 -18.13
C ALA A 36 29.78 16.43 -17.54
N ARG A 37 29.28 17.68 -17.52
CA ARG A 37 27.91 17.99 -17.07
C ARG A 37 26.85 17.40 -17.98
N GLU A 38 27.06 17.43 -19.29
CA GLU A 38 26.14 16.84 -20.26
C GLU A 38 26.07 15.32 -20.12
N LYS A 39 27.22 14.66 -19.96
CA LYS A 39 27.28 13.21 -19.68
C LYS A 39 26.57 12.86 -18.38
N TYR A 40 26.80 13.60 -17.30
CA TYR A 40 26.13 13.37 -16.02
C TYR A 40 24.60 13.56 -16.12
N LYS A 41 24.14 14.60 -16.81
CA LYS A 41 22.70 14.81 -17.04
C LYS A 41 22.06 13.66 -17.83
N ALA A 42 22.74 13.13 -18.84
CA ALA A 42 22.24 11.99 -19.60
C ALA A 42 22.11 10.72 -18.74
N VAL A 43 23.08 10.48 -17.85
CA VAL A 43 23.03 9.35 -16.91
C VAL A 43 21.88 9.50 -15.92
N VAL A 44 21.72 10.68 -15.31
CA VAL A 44 20.64 10.95 -14.35
C VAL A 44 19.26 10.88 -15.00
N ALA A 45 19.13 11.37 -16.25
CA ALA A 45 17.87 11.27 -16.99
C ALA A 45 17.47 9.81 -17.22
N ARG A 46 18.42 8.99 -17.68
CA ARG A 46 18.21 7.55 -17.88
C ARG A 46 17.86 6.83 -16.57
N GLU A 47 18.57 7.11 -15.48
CA GLU A 47 18.29 6.52 -14.18
C GLU A 47 16.89 6.90 -13.66
N ARG A 48 16.49 8.16 -13.87
CA ARG A 48 15.14 8.64 -13.52
C ARG A 48 14.05 7.96 -14.35
N GLU A 49 14.29 7.75 -15.64
CA GLU A 49 13.36 7.04 -16.52
C GLU A 49 13.23 5.57 -16.12
N GLU A 50 14.34 4.89 -15.84
CA GLU A 50 14.33 3.50 -15.35
C GLU A 50 13.61 3.38 -14.00
N ALA A 51 13.82 4.32 -13.08
CA ALA A 51 13.10 4.34 -11.80
C ALA A 51 11.59 4.60 -11.97
N ASN A 52 11.21 5.49 -12.88
CA ASN A 52 9.81 5.76 -13.18
C ASN A 52 9.14 4.56 -13.86
N ALA A 53 9.83 3.89 -14.79
CA ALA A 53 9.35 2.67 -15.44
C ALA A 53 9.13 1.55 -14.42
N LYS A 54 10.07 1.35 -13.49
CA LYS A 54 9.90 0.38 -12.39
C LYS A 54 8.70 0.69 -11.50
N ARG A 55 8.48 1.97 -11.17
CA ARG A 55 7.31 2.40 -10.38
C ARG A 55 5.99 2.19 -11.14
N ALA A 56 5.98 2.36 -12.47
CA ALA A 56 4.81 2.11 -13.29
C ALA A 56 4.47 0.61 -13.32
N MET A 57 5.47 -0.26 -13.55
CA MET A 57 5.29 -1.72 -13.53
C MET A 57 4.73 -2.21 -12.20
N GLN A 58 5.31 -1.76 -11.08
CA GLN A 58 4.82 -2.12 -9.74
C GLN A 58 3.36 -1.70 -9.51
N ARG A 59 2.96 -0.51 -9.98
CA ARG A 59 1.57 -0.06 -9.87
C ARG A 59 0.62 -0.94 -10.67
N ASP A 60 1.05 -1.39 -11.84
CA ASP A 60 0.22 -2.21 -12.71
C ASP A 60 0.15 -3.66 -12.21
N GLU A 61 1.22 -4.19 -11.63
CA GLU A 61 1.23 -5.46 -10.88
C GLU A 61 0.25 -5.43 -9.71
N ILE A 62 0.31 -4.40 -8.86
CA ILE A 62 -0.60 -4.25 -7.71
C ILE A 62 -2.06 -4.16 -8.18
N LYS A 63 -2.33 -3.42 -9.25
CA LYS A 63 -3.70 -3.35 -9.81
C LYS A 63 -4.16 -4.68 -10.36
N LEU A 64 -3.28 -5.43 -11.03
CA LEU A 64 -3.58 -6.75 -11.58
C LEU A 64 -3.89 -7.74 -10.46
N GLU A 65 -3.09 -7.75 -9.39
CA GLU A 65 -3.31 -8.57 -8.20
C GLU A 65 -4.63 -8.20 -7.50
N LEU A 66 -4.91 -6.91 -7.36
CA LEU A 66 -6.14 -6.44 -6.74
C LEU A 66 -7.37 -6.76 -7.59
N ALA A 67 -7.26 -6.70 -8.92
CA ALA A 67 -8.30 -7.15 -9.84
C ALA A 67 -8.50 -8.67 -9.76
N ARG A 68 -7.41 -9.44 -9.65
CA ARG A 68 -7.45 -10.89 -9.47
C ARG A 68 -8.13 -11.27 -8.16
N ILE A 69 -7.79 -10.60 -7.06
CA ILE A 69 -8.45 -10.79 -5.75
C ILE A 69 -9.94 -10.46 -5.86
N ARG A 70 -10.30 -9.35 -6.51
CA ARG A 70 -11.71 -8.96 -6.74
C ARG A 70 -12.48 -9.96 -7.59
N LEU A 71 -11.84 -10.56 -8.60
CA LEU A 71 -12.43 -11.62 -9.43
C LEU A 71 -12.58 -12.94 -8.66
N MET A 72 -11.61 -13.25 -7.79
CA MET A 72 -11.62 -14.45 -6.97
C MET A 72 -12.50 -14.32 -5.72
N GLN A 73 -12.97 -13.12 -5.37
CA GLN A 73 -13.85 -12.90 -4.23
C GLN A 73 -15.25 -13.45 -4.56
N PRO A 74 -15.68 -14.57 -3.95
CA PRO A 74 -16.97 -15.17 -4.27
C PRO A 74 -18.12 -14.23 -3.87
N ALA A 75 -19.22 -14.30 -4.61
CA ALA A 75 -20.43 -13.50 -4.36
C ALA A 75 -20.93 -13.61 -2.90
N SER A 76 -20.72 -14.77 -2.26
CA SER A 76 -21.02 -15.01 -0.85
C SER A 76 -20.19 -14.14 0.10
N GLN A 77 -18.90 -13.92 -0.16
CA GLN A 77 -18.07 -13.02 0.65
C GLN A 77 -18.45 -11.56 0.48
N LYS A 78 -18.78 -11.14 -0.75
CA LYS A 78 -19.28 -9.78 -1.00
C LYS A 78 -20.62 -9.52 -0.31
N ALA A 79 -21.53 -10.50 -0.34
CA ALA A 79 -22.79 -10.44 0.38
C ALA A 79 -22.59 -10.38 1.90
N ARG A 80 -21.68 -11.20 2.45
CA ARG A 80 -21.33 -11.20 3.88
C ARG A 80 -20.71 -9.87 4.32
N ALA A 81 -19.78 -9.31 3.55
CA ALA A 81 -19.19 -8.00 3.82
C ALA A 81 -20.24 -6.88 3.79
N ASN A 82 -21.13 -6.90 2.80
CA ASN A 82 -22.22 -5.93 2.73
C ASN A 82 -23.18 -6.07 3.93
N LEU A 83 -23.51 -7.32 4.30
CA LEU A 83 -24.37 -7.63 5.44
C LEU A 83 -23.73 -7.17 6.76
N ALA A 84 -22.43 -7.36 6.95
CA ALA A 84 -21.73 -6.85 8.13
C ALA A 84 -21.81 -5.32 8.29
N ILE A 85 -21.72 -4.59 7.17
CA ILE A 85 -21.79 -3.13 7.17
C ILE A 85 -23.23 -2.63 7.36
N SER A 86 -24.20 -3.24 6.67
CA SER A 86 -25.58 -2.75 6.65
C SER A 86 -26.44 -3.31 7.79
N ALA A 87 -26.09 -4.44 8.40
CA ALA A 87 -26.97 -5.08 9.38
C ALA A 87 -27.23 -4.27 10.65
N PRO A 88 -26.29 -3.49 11.22
CA PRO A 88 -26.61 -2.61 12.34
C PRO A 88 -27.72 -1.60 11.97
N ALA A 89 -27.66 -1.04 10.76
CA ALA A 89 -28.71 -0.13 10.28
C ALA A 89 -30.04 -0.86 10.05
N ILE A 90 -30.00 -2.08 9.50
CA ILE A 90 -31.20 -2.92 9.32
C ILE A 90 -31.83 -3.25 10.69
N LEU A 91 -31.03 -3.56 11.71
CA LEU A 91 -31.52 -3.83 13.06
C LEU A 91 -32.23 -2.61 13.67
N VAL A 92 -31.62 -1.43 13.56
CA VAL A 92 -32.24 -0.18 14.03
C VAL A 92 -33.54 0.09 13.25
N LEU A 93 -33.56 -0.15 11.95
CA LEU A 93 -34.75 0.04 11.12
C LEU A 93 -35.86 -0.95 11.48
N LEU A 94 -35.53 -2.22 11.74
CA LEU A 94 -36.50 -3.22 12.13
C LEU A 94 -37.09 -2.97 13.51
N VAL A 95 -36.25 -2.68 14.51
CA VAL A 95 -36.70 -2.40 15.88
C VAL A 95 -37.43 -1.05 15.94
N GLY A 96 -36.87 -0.01 15.33
CA GLY A 96 -37.48 1.32 15.26
C GLY A 96 -38.78 1.32 14.46
N GLY A 97 -38.83 0.60 13.34
CA GLY A 97 -40.03 0.41 12.54
C GLY A 97 -41.12 -0.35 13.28
N PHE A 98 -40.76 -1.37 14.06
CA PHE A 98 -41.71 -2.09 14.92
C PHE A 98 -42.27 -1.18 16.02
N ILE A 99 -41.42 -0.41 16.71
CA ILE A 99 -41.87 0.55 17.72
C ILE A 99 -42.81 1.59 17.08
N PHE A 100 -42.44 2.13 15.91
CA PHE A 100 -43.28 3.08 15.18
C PHE A 100 -44.63 2.48 14.76
N ALA A 101 -44.64 1.22 14.34
CA ALA A 101 -45.84 0.49 13.97
C ALA A 101 -46.79 0.28 15.17
N LEU A 102 -46.24 0.10 16.37
CA LEU A 102 -47.00 0.04 17.62
C LEU A 102 -47.56 1.41 18.01
N THR A 103 -46.79 2.50 17.86
CA THR A 103 -47.27 3.85 18.23
C THR A 103 -48.35 4.41 17.31
N THR A 104 -48.49 3.82 16.11
CA THR A 104 -49.46 4.26 15.09
C THR A 104 -50.68 3.33 15.00
N ASP A 105 -50.80 2.35 15.90
CA ASP A 105 -51.85 1.31 15.89
C ASP A 105 -52.00 0.61 14.53
N SER A 106 -50.90 0.52 13.77
CA SER A 106 -50.90 -0.12 12.45
C SER A 106 -50.97 -1.64 12.52
N ILE A 107 -50.70 -2.22 13.69
CA ILE A 107 -50.74 -3.67 13.97
C ILE A 107 -51.91 -3.93 14.92
N PRO A 108 -52.85 -4.83 14.56
CA PRO A 108 -53.92 -5.26 15.46
C PRO A 108 -53.35 -5.85 16.76
N GLU A 109 -53.96 -5.54 17.91
CA GLU A 109 -53.49 -5.99 19.23
C GLU A 109 -53.28 -7.50 19.32
N ASP A 110 -54.20 -8.28 18.74
CA ASP A 110 -54.13 -9.75 18.69
C ASP A 110 -52.89 -10.27 17.95
N SER A 111 -52.33 -9.48 17.03
CA SER A 111 -51.20 -9.84 16.19
C SER A 111 -49.84 -9.35 16.72
N VAL A 112 -49.81 -8.51 17.76
CA VAL A 112 -48.58 -7.94 18.32
C VAL A 112 -47.67 -9.05 18.86
N SER A 113 -48.24 -10.06 19.49
CA SER A 113 -47.48 -11.22 20.00
C SER A 113 -46.80 -12.00 18.86
N VAL A 114 -47.51 -12.24 17.76
CA VAL A 114 -46.97 -12.94 16.59
C VAL A 114 -45.90 -12.09 15.90
N ALA A 115 -46.15 -10.79 15.73
CA ALA A 115 -45.20 -9.86 15.11
C ALA A 115 -43.90 -9.74 15.92
N SER A 116 -43.99 -9.68 17.26
CA SER A 116 -42.81 -9.63 18.13
C SER A 116 -42.01 -10.95 18.11
N ALA A 117 -42.67 -12.10 18.02
CA ALA A 117 -42.02 -13.39 17.84
C ALA A 117 -41.26 -13.47 16.51
N LEU A 118 -41.86 -13.01 15.41
CA LEU A 118 -41.23 -12.95 14.09
C LEU A 118 -40.04 -11.96 14.08
N LEU A 119 -40.20 -10.79 14.70
CA LEU A 119 -39.11 -9.82 14.84
C LEU A 119 -37.93 -10.42 15.61
N THR A 120 -38.20 -11.10 16.73
CA THR A 120 -37.18 -11.74 17.56
C THR A 120 -36.44 -12.84 16.79
N LEU A 121 -37.16 -13.66 16.01
CA LEU A 121 -36.55 -14.68 15.16
C LEU A 121 -35.63 -14.05 14.10
N LEU A 122 -36.09 -12.98 13.47
CA LEU A 122 -35.35 -12.28 12.41
C LEU A 122 -34.09 -11.60 12.95
N VAL A 123 -34.19 -10.92 14.10
CA VAL A 123 -33.06 -10.30 14.80
C VAL A 123 -32.05 -11.36 15.25
N THR A 124 -32.51 -12.47 15.81
CA THR A 124 -31.64 -13.57 16.27
C THR A 124 -30.93 -14.25 15.10
N GLY A 125 -31.63 -14.49 13.99
CA GLY A 125 -31.04 -15.02 12.75
C GLY A 125 -30.00 -14.08 12.14
N LEU A 126 -30.26 -12.78 12.12
CA LEU A 126 -29.29 -11.76 11.68
C LEU A 126 -28.05 -11.74 12.59
N MET A 127 -28.22 -11.75 13.92
CA MET A 127 -27.12 -11.78 14.88
C MET A 127 -26.27 -13.06 14.76
N ALA A 128 -26.89 -14.22 14.54
CA ALA A 128 -26.17 -15.47 14.33
C ALA A 128 -25.31 -15.41 13.06
N ASN A 129 -25.85 -14.87 11.96
CA ASN A 129 -25.12 -14.67 10.72
C ASN A 129 -23.98 -13.64 10.88
N LEU A 130 -24.23 -12.52 11.56
CA LEU A 130 -23.19 -11.53 11.83
C LEU A 130 -22.07 -12.08 12.70
N ARG A 131 -22.40 -12.86 13.74
CA ARG A 131 -21.40 -13.52 14.58
C ARG A 131 -20.55 -14.49 13.77
N SER A 132 -21.14 -15.25 12.84
CA SER A 132 -20.39 -16.10 11.91
C SER A 132 -19.47 -15.27 11.01
N ILE A 133 -19.93 -14.15 10.45
CA ILE A 133 -19.12 -13.29 9.58
C ILE A 133 -17.95 -12.63 10.35
N ILE A 134 -18.20 -12.13 11.56
CA ILE A 134 -17.16 -11.52 12.40
C ILE A 134 -16.17 -12.58 12.89
N SER A 135 -16.65 -13.78 13.23
CA SER A 135 -15.82 -14.88 13.71
C SER A 135 -14.99 -15.54 12.60
N GLU A 136 -15.40 -15.43 11.34
CA GLU A 136 -14.65 -15.95 10.18
C GLU A 136 -13.56 -14.98 9.69
N GLY A 137 -13.46 -13.76 10.27
CA GLY A 137 -12.33 -12.85 10.09
C GLY A 137 -12.26 -12.21 8.68
N GLY A 138 -12.02 -10.90 8.65
CA GLY A 138 -11.72 -10.19 7.39
C GLY A 138 -10.41 -10.68 6.75
N PRO A 139 -10.15 -10.35 5.47
CA PRO A 139 -9.00 -10.82 4.68
C PRO A 139 -7.67 -10.14 5.07
N ALA A 140 -7.37 -10.02 6.36
CA ALA A 140 -6.13 -9.42 6.86
C ALA A 140 -5.33 -10.33 7.81
N ASP A 141 -5.81 -11.54 8.11
CA ASP A 141 -5.06 -12.51 8.91
C ASP A 141 -4.92 -13.83 8.15
N GLU A 142 -4.11 -13.82 7.08
CA GLU A 142 -3.31 -15.01 6.78
C GLU A 142 -1.95 -14.85 7.45
N PRO A 143 -1.73 -15.57 8.55
CA PRO A 143 -0.48 -16.27 8.71
C PRO A 143 -0.80 -17.75 8.88
N ASN A 144 -0.66 -18.49 7.78
CA ASN A 144 -0.24 -19.88 7.72
C ASN A 144 -1.14 -20.93 8.42
N GLY A 145 -1.58 -21.92 7.64
CA GLY A 145 -2.53 -22.94 8.08
C GLY A 145 -2.09 -23.77 9.28
N ASN A 146 -3.06 -24.09 10.15
CA ASN A 146 -3.31 -25.46 10.60
C ASN A 146 -4.69 -25.53 11.30
N GLY A 147 -5.74 -25.72 10.51
CA GLY A 147 -7.05 -26.09 11.02
C GLY A 147 -7.14 -27.61 11.21
N HIS A 148 -6.51 -28.15 12.26
CA HIS A 148 -6.90 -29.44 12.82
C HIS A 148 -6.40 -29.60 14.27
N ASP A 149 -7.32 -30.07 15.12
CA ASP A 149 -7.11 -30.73 16.41
C ASP A 149 -6.58 -29.92 17.60
N ALA A 150 -7.46 -29.14 18.21
CA ALA A 150 -7.42 -28.95 19.67
C ALA A 150 -8.47 -29.88 20.32
N PRO A 151 -8.08 -30.96 21.03
CA PRO A 151 -9.05 -31.81 21.70
C PRO A 151 -9.74 -31.01 22.81
N LYS A 152 -11.08 -31.00 22.78
CA LYS A 152 -11.91 -30.47 23.88
C LYS A 152 -11.45 -31.13 25.20
N PRO A 153 -11.10 -30.36 26.24
CA PRO A 153 -10.83 -30.95 27.55
C PRO A 153 -12.10 -31.65 28.06
N PRO A 154 -12.01 -32.88 28.58
CA PRO A 154 -13.17 -33.62 29.05
C PRO A 154 -13.83 -32.88 30.22
N LYS A 155 -15.13 -32.62 30.09
CA LYS A 155 -15.97 -32.13 31.18
C LYS A 155 -15.94 -33.17 32.30
N LYS A 156 -15.25 -32.88 33.41
CA LYS A 156 -15.41 -33.64 34.66
C LYS A 156 -16.88 -33.56 35.06
N ALA A 157 -17.56 -34.70 35.01
CA ALA A 157 -18.91 -34.84 35.55
C ALA A 157 -18.89 -34.43 37.03
N ALA A 158 -19.75 -33.49 37.39
CA ALA A 158 -20.00 -33.16 38.79
C ALA A 158 -20.62 -34.41 39.45
N THR A 159 -19.86 -35.04 40.33
CA THR A 159 -20.38 -36.05 41.25
C THR A 159 -21.36 -35.35 42.20
N THR A 160 -22.66 -35.60 42.02
CA THR A 160 -23.68 -35.30 43.03
C THR A 160 -23.35 -36.04 44.33
N PRO A 161 -23.39 -35.39 45.51
CA PRO A 161 -23.34 -36.11 46.77
C PRO A 161 -24.64 -36.92 46.93
N LYS A 162 -24.50 -38.22 47.18
CA LYS A 162 -25.60 -39.08 47.64
C LYS A 162 -26.04 -38.61 49.04
N LYS A 163 -27.36 -38.72 49.26
CA LYS A 163 -28.05 -38.54 50.55
C LYS A 163 -27.38 -39.28 51.70
#